data_AF-A0ABC8TQG0-F1
#
_entry.id   AF-A0ABC8TQG0-F1
#
_cell.length_a   1.000
_cell.length_b   1.000
_cell.length_c   1.000
_cell.angle_alpha   90.00
_cell.angle_beta   90.00
_cell.angle_gamma   90.00
#
_symmetry.space_group_name_H-M   'P 1'
#
loop_
_entity.id
_entity.type
_entity.pdbx_description
1 polymer ?
#
loop_
_entity_poly.entity_id
_entity_poly.type
_entity_poly.pdbx_seq_one_letter_code
_entity_poly.pdbx_strand_id
1 'polypeptide(L)'
;MKLPKPPMEGHLGQIVRLISEAKKPILYVGGGCLNSAGELRHFVELTGIPVASTLMGLGAYPCSDELSLHMLGMHGTVYANYAVDKSDLLLAFGVRFDDRVTGKVEAFASRAKIVHIDIDPAELGKNKQPHVSICADMKFALEGLNSILEGERAKLKLDFSAWRKELKEQRMNNPLSFKTFGDAIPPQYAIQVLDELTNGDAIISTGVGQHQMWAAQFYKYNKPRQWLTSGGLGAMGFGLPAAIGAAVARPDAVVVDIDGDGSFIMNVQELATIRVENLPVKIMLLNNQHLGMVVQWEDRFYKANRAHTYLGNPSNEAEIFPNMLKIAEGCGVPAARVTRKGDLKDAIQKMLDTPGPYLLDVIVPHQEHVLPMIPSGGAFKDIITEGDGRTKY
;
A
#
# COMPACT_ATOMS: atom_id res chain seq x y z
N MET A 1 20.60 20.89 -1.73
CA MET A 1 19.62 21.45 -2.70
C MET A 1 18.99 22.70 -2.10
N LYS A 2 18.77 23.76 -2.90
CA LYS A 2 17.93 24.89 -2.47
C LYS A 2 16.47 24.43 -2.55
N LEU A 3 15.68 24.67 -1.51
CA LEU A 3 14.23 24.44 -1.55
C LEU A 3 13.61 25.32 -2.65
N PRO A 4 12.57 24.85 -3.37
CA PRO A 4 11.87 25.67 -4.33
C PRO A 4 11.25 26.90 -3.63
N LYS A 5 11.02 27.96 -4.41
CA LYS A 5 10.31 29.13 -3.90
C LYS A 5 8.86 28.75 -3.53
N PRO A 6 8.22 29.47 -2.61
CA PRO A 6 6.79 29.30 -2.37
C PRO A 6 5.98 29.41 -3.68
N PRO A 7 4.90 28.65 -3.82
CA PRO A 7 4.09 28.65 -5.03
C PRO A 7 3.46 30.03 -5.25
N MET A 8 3.48 30.51 -6.49
CA MET A 8 2.85 31.78 -6.85
C MET A 8 1.33 31.62 -6.86
N GLU A 9 0.62 32.57 -6.23
CA GLU A 9 -0.84 32.55 -6.10
C GLU A 9 -1.56 32.40 -7.45
N GLY A 10 -1.06 33.03 -8.52
CA GLY A 10 -1.62 32.89 -9.87
C GLY A 10 -1.61 31.45 -10.42
N HIS A 11 -0.57 30.66 -10.12
CA HIS A 11 -0.54 29.24 -10.52
C HIS A 11 -1.53 28.41 -9.71
N LEU A 12 -1.69 28.72 -8.41
CA LEU A 12 -2.67 28.05 -7.55
C LEU A 12 -4.10 28.38 -7.98
N GLY A 13 -4.38 29.64 -8.34
CA GLY A 13 -5.67 30.05 -8.89
C GLY A 13 -6.03 29.34 -10.20
N GLN A 14 -5.03 29.03 -11.05
CA GLN A 14 -5.25 28.22 -12.24
C GLN A 14 -5.70 26.79 -11.90
N ILE A 15 -5.15 26.17 -10.85
CA ILE A 15 -5.56 24.84 -10.38
C ILE A 15 -7.00 24.89 -9.86
N VAL A 16 -7.34 25.88 -9.03
CA VAL A 16 -8.71 26.05 -8.51
C VAL A 16 -9.72 26.23 -9.64
N ARG A 17 -9.36 27.00 -10.67
CA ARG A 17 -10.18 27.13 -11.89
C ARG A 17 -10.39 25.78 -12.57
N LEU A 18 -9.33 24.99 -12.77
CA LEU A 18 -9.44 23.66 -13.39
C LEU A 18 -10.34 22.73 -12.57
N ILE A 19 -10.26 22.78 -11.24
CA ILE A 19 -11.15 22.02 -10.34
C ILE A 19 -12.60 22.43 -10.56
N SER A 20 -12.89 23.73 -10.67
CA SER A 20 -14.26 24.23 -10.89
C SER A 20 -14.85 23.88 -12.26
N GLU A 21 -14.00 23.67 -13.27
CA GLU A 21 -14.40 23.27 -14.63
C GLU A 21 -14.54 21.74 -14.79
N ALA A 22 -13.95 20.96 -13.87
CA ALA A 22 -13.93 19.50 -13.93
C ALA A 22 -15.27 18.88 -13.53
N LYS A 23 -15.54 17.68 -14.05
CA LYS A 23 -16.68 16.84 -13.66
C LYS A 23 -16.25 15.55 -12.96
N LYS A 24 -15.07 15.04 -13.31
CA LYS A 24 -14.49 13.79 -12.79
C LYS A 24 -13.07 14.00 -12.27
N PRO A 25 -12.84 14.91 -11.30
CA PRO A 25 -11.53 15.13 -10.73
C PRO A 25 -11.12 13.95 -9.83
N ILE A 26 -9.82 13.62 -9.83
CA ILE A 26 -9.20 12.62 -8.95
C ILE A 26 -7.92 13.20 -8.34
N LEU A 27 -7.71 12.98 -7.04
CA LEU A 27 -6.43 13.16 -6.39
C LEU A 27 -5.58 11.90 -6.58
N TYR A 28 -4.36 12.06 -7.10
CA TYR A 28 -3.34 11.02 -7.21
C TYR A 28 -2.19 11.38 -6.29
N VAL A 29 -2.15 10.73 -5.13
CA VAL A 29 -1.32 11.14 -3.98
C VAL A 29 -0.15 10.16 -3.76
N GLY A 30 1.03 10.71 -3.49
CA GLY A 30 2.25 9.92 -3.28
C GLY A 30 2.99 10.22 -1.98
N GLY A 31 4.21 9.67 -1.90
CA GLY A 31 5.09 9.85 -0.74
C GLY A 31 5.46 11.30 -0.45
N GLY A 32 5.37 12.19 -1.45
CA GLY A 32 5.57 13.63 -1.25
C GLY A 32 4.51 14.30 -0.36
N CYS A 33 3.39 13.62 -0.07
CA CYS A 33 2.32 14.14 0.80
C CYS A 33 2.43 13.70 2.27
N LEU A 34 3.43 12.90 2.65
CA LEU A 34 3.52 12.33 4.02
C LEU A 34 3.65 13.40 5.13
N ASN A 35 4.13 14.60 4.80
CA ASN A 35 4.23 15.74 5.72
C ASN A 35 3.10 16.77 5.55
N SER A 36 2.12 16.48 4.69
CA SER A 36 1.05 17.40 4.32
C SER A 36 -0.34 16.78 4.56
N ALA A 37 -0.43 15.77 5.43
CA ALA A 37 -1.66 15.00 5.65
C ALA A 37 -2.81 15.86 6.20
N GLY A 38 -2.52 16.84 7.07
CA GLY A 38 -3.54 17.75 7.60
C GLY A 38 -4.07 18.70 6.52
N GLU A 39 -3.16 19.27 5.74
CA GLU A 39 -3.45 20.18 4.64
C GLU A 39 -4.19 19.47 3.50
N LEU A 40 -3.83 18.22 3.20
CA LEU A 40 -4.50 17.37 2.22
C LEU A 40 -5.90 17.01 2.67
N ARG A 41 -6.10 16.66 3.95
CA ARG A 41 -7.44 16.38 4.50
C ARG A 41 -8.34 17.60 4.36
N HIS A 42 -7.85 18.78 4.74
CA HIS A 42 -8.58 20.03 4.60
C HIS A 42 -8.93 20.34 3.14
N PHE A 43 -7.99 20.12 2.22
CA PHE A 43 -8.24 20.25 0.78
C PHE A 43 -9.36 19.33 0.29
N VAL A 44 -9.38 18.08 0.77
CA VAL A 44 -10.44 17.12 0.43
C VAL A 44 -11.78 17.53 1.04
N GLU A 45 -11.82 18.05 2.27
CA GLU A 45 -13.04 18.57 2.91
C GLU A 45 -13.63 19.76 2.14
N LEU A 46 -12.78 20.64 1.62
CA LEU A 46 -13.18 21.81 0.83
C LEU A 46 -13.68 21.46 -0.58
N THR A 47 -13.18 20.38 -1.18
CA THR A 47 -13.44 20.05 -2.58
C THR A 47 -14.33 18.82 -2.80
N GLY A 48 -14.33 17.88 -1.87
CA GLY A 48 -14.99 16.58 -1.99
C GLY A 48 -14.43 15.69 -3.10
N ILE A 49 -13.16 15.89 -3.50
CA ILE A 49 -12.49 15.10 -4.54
C ILE A 49 -12.02 13.77 -3.96
N PRO A 50 -12.32 12.63 -4.60
CA PRO A 50 -11.87 11.31 -4.13
C PRO A 50 -10.36 11.11 -4.32
N VAL A 51 -9.76 10.31 -3.44
CA VAL A 51 -8.30 10.18 -3.28
C VAL A 51 -7.81 8.78 -3.63
N ALA A 52 -6.96 8.67 -4.65
CA ALA A 52 -6.21 7.46 -4.98
C ALA A 52 -4.74 7.63 -4.56
N SER A 53 -4.19 6.63 -3.87
CA SER A 53 -2.84 6.69 -3.32
C SER A 53 -1.87 5.76 -4.04
N THR A 54 -0.63 6.17 -4.25
CA THR A 54 0.48 5.23 -4.52
C THR A 54 0.72 4.34 -3.30
N LEU A 55 1.50 3.27 -3.48
CA LEU A 55 2.03 2.49 -2.37
C LEU A 55 2.78 3.34 -1.34
N MET A 56 3.55 4.34 -1.79
CA MET A 56 4.35 5.20 -0.91
C MET A 56 3.54 6.30 -0.21
N GLY A 57 2.30 6.52 -0.64
CA GLY A 57 1.41 7.55 -0.08
C GLY A 57 0.41 7.01 0.94
N LEU A 58 0.39 5.68 1.20
CA LEU A 58 -0.59 5.09 2.11
C LEU A 58 -0.53 5.75 3.49
N GLY A 59 -1.70 6.16 3.99
CA GLY A 59 -1.87 6.92 5.22
C GLY A 59 -1.76 8.45 5.08
N ALA A 60 -1.29 9.00 3.95
CA ALA A 60 -1.33 10.45 3.72
C ALA A 60 -2.77 10.99 3.71
N TYR A 61 -3.72 10.20 3.19
CA TYR A 61 -5.15 10.36 3.41
C TYR A 61 -5.70 9.07 4.05
N PRO A 62 -6.65 9.14 5.01
CA PRO A 62 -7.08 7.96 5.74
C PRO A 62 -7.72 6.90 4.84
N CYS A 63 -7.22 5.67 4.86
CA CYS A 63 -7.75 4.59 4.03
C CYS A 63 -9.19 4.22 4.40
N SER A 64 -9.61 4.44 5.65
CA SER A 64 -10.96 4.16 6.14
C SER A 64 -12.03 5.17 5.68
N ASP A 65 -11.65 6.32 5.12
CA ASP A 65 -12.56 7.38 4.74
C ASP A 65 -13.38 7.04 3.47
N GLU A 66 -14.62 7.53 3.36
CA GLU A 66 -15.49 7.23 2.20
C GLU A 66 -14.88 7.71 0.87
N LEU A 67 -14.15 8.83 0.87
CA LEU A 67 -13.49 9.41 -0.31
C LEU A 67 -12.18 8.70 -0.66
N SER A 68 -11.69 7.78 0.17
CA SER A 68 -10.50 6.97 -0.14
C SER A 68 -10.80 5.91 -1.20
N LEU A 69 -10.14 6.02 -2.34
CA LEU A 69 -10.10 4.97 -3.37
C LEU A 69 -9.03 3.92 -3.08
N HIS A 70 -8.31 4.01 -1.96
CA HIS A 70 -7.18 3.16 -1.60
C HIS A 70 -6.05 3.24 -2.64
N MET A 71 -5.27 2.16 -2.79
CA MET A 71 -4.13 2.11 -3.67
C MET A 71 -4.55 1.98 -5.15
N LEU A 72 -3.88 2.72 -6.05
CA LEU A 72 -3.95 2.50 -7.50
C LEU A 72 -2.68 1.81 -8.04
N GLY A 73 -2.72 1.38 -9.30
CA GLY A 73 -1.60 0.77 -10.01
C GLY A 73 -1.79 -0.73 -10.24
N MET A 74 -0.68 -1.42 -10.49
CA MET A 74 -0.60 -2.84 -10.84
C MET A 74 -1.46 -3.71 -9.92
N HIS A 75 -1.30 -3.58 -8.60
CA HIS A 75 -2.10 -4.27 -7.59
C HIS A 75 -3.08 -3.34 -6.85
N GLY A 76 -3.40 -2.21 -7.48
CA GLY A 76 -4.39 -1.27 -6.98
C GLY A 76 -5.81 -1.80 -7.13
N THR A 77 -6.74 -1.15 -6.44
CA THR A 77 -8.16 -1.49 -6.50
C THR A 77 -8.71 -1.21 -7.90
N VAL A 78 -9.72 -1.97 -8.31
CA VAL A 78 -10.38 -1.76 -9.61
C VAL A 78 -10.95 -0.33 -9.67
N TYR A 79 -11.58 0.12 -8.59
CA TYR A 79 -12.22 1.44 -8.52
C TYR A 79 -11.23 2.61 -8.51
N ALA A 80 -10.02 2.47 -7.95
CA ALA A 80 -8.98 3.50 -8.08
C ALA A 80 -8.42 3.61 -9.50
N ASN A 81 -8.16 2.46 -10.14
CA ASN A 81 -7.68 2.46 -11.52
C ASN A 81 -8.76 2.93 -12.51
N TYR A 82 -10.03 2.57 -12.28
CA TYR A 82 -11.17 3.09 -13.02
C TYR A 82 -11.30 4.60 -12.89
N ALA A 83 -11.21 5.12 -11.66
CA ALA A 83 -11.25 6.54 -11.37
C ALA A 83 -10.24 7.32 -12.22
N VAL A 84 -8.99 6.87 -12.25
CA VAL A 84 -7.95 7.51 -13.06
C VAL A 84 -8.22 7.37 -14.57
N ASP A 85 -8.63 6.18 -15.05
CA ASP A 85 -8.94 5.95 -16.48
C ASP A 85 -10.11 6.82 -17.00
N LYS A 86 -11.08 7.14 -16.13
CA LYS A 86 -12.27 7.92 -16.48
C LYS A 86 -12.21 9.39 -16.05
N SER A 87 -11.16 9.81 -15.37
CA SER A 87 -10.99 11.19 -14.91
C SER A 87 -10.85 12.18 -16.08
N ASP A 88 -11.33 13.41 -15.85
CA ASP A 88 -11.09 14.57 -16.72
C ASP A 88 -10.09 15.57 -16.12
N LEU A 89 -9.78 15.42 -14.83
CA LEU A 89 -8.74 16.16 -14.12
C LEU A 89 -8.00 15.20 -13.17
N LEU A 90 -6.67 15.11 -13.34
CA LEU A 90 -5.79 14.35 -12.45
C LEU A 90 -4.90 15.32 -11.67
N LEU A 91 -5.10 15.37 -10.36
CA LEU A 91 -4.29 16.15 -9.43
C LEU A 91 -3.17 15.27 -8.86
N ALA A 92 -2.03 15.25 -9.53
CA ALA A 92 -0.87 14.43 -9.21
C ALA A 92 0.02 15.14 -8.17
N PHE A 93 -0.15 14.78 -6.91
CA PHE A 93 0.46 15.47 -5.77
C PHE A 93 1.56 14.61 -5.11
N GLY A 94 2.82 15.03 -5.27
CA GLY A 94 3.97 14.37 -4.64
C GLY A 94 4.19 12.96 -5.17
N VAL A 95 4.06 12.79 -6.48
CA VAL A 95 4.13 11.51 -7.20
C VAL A 95 5.11 11.60 -8.37
N ARG A 96 5.72 10.46 -8.70
CA ARG A 96 6.76 10.35 -9.74
C ARG A 96 6.33 9.61 -11.02
N PHE A 97 5.02 9.34 -11.17
CA PHE A 97 4.46 8.60 -12.32
C PHE A 97 5.24 7.32 -12.66
N ASP A 98 5.46 6.47 -11.65
CA ASP A 98 6.14 5.19 -11.77
C ASP A 98 5.37 4.17 -12.63
N ASP A 99 6.07 3.28 -13.32
CA ASP A 99 5.48 2.29 -14.22
C ASP A 99 4.58 1.28 -13.48
N ARG A 100 4.83 1.02 -12.18
CA ARG A 100 3.95 0.18 -11.36
C ARG A 100 2.60 0.81 -11.09
N VAL A 101 2.49 2.13 -11.26
CA VAL A 101 1.19 2.83 -11.21
C VAL A 101 0.65 3.05 -12.62
N THR A 102 1.47 3.58 -13.53
CA THR A 102 0.97 4.01 -14.84
C THR A 102 0.65 2.85 -15.78
N GLY A 103 1.35 1.72 -15.64
CA GLY A 103 1.38 0.70 -16.69
C GLY A 103 1.82 1.35 -18.00
N LYS A 104 1.03 1.16 -19.06
CA LYS A 104 1.21 1.85 -20.34
C LYS A 104 0.95 3.36 -20.21
N VAL A 105 2.03 4.15 -20.26
CA VAL A 105 2.01 5.61 -20.06
C VAL A 105 1.02 6.31 -20.99
N GLU A 106 0.90 5.93 -22.26
CA GLU A 106 -0.01 6.60 -23.20
C GLU A 106 -1.48 6.39 -22.81
N ALA A 107 -1.82 5.23 -22.24
CA ALA A 107 -3.17 4.91 -21.80
C ALA A 107 -3.51 5.56 -20.45
N PHE A 108 -2.52 5.76 -19.59
CA PHE A 108 -2.71 6.32 -18.25
C PHE A 108 -3.29 7.74 -18.30
N ALA A 109 -4.44 7.94 -17.65
CA ALA A 109 -5.16 9.21 -17.57
C ALA A 109 -5.30 9.93 -18.93
N SER A 110 -5.50 9.17 -20.01
CA SER A 110 -5.45 9.64 -21.41
C SER A 110 -6.47 10.73 -21.76
N ARG A 111 -7.51 10.90 -20.94
CA ARG A 111 -8.58 11.89 -21.12
C ARG A 111 -8.53 13.06 -20.12
N ALA A 112 -7.57 13.06 -19.20
CA ALA A 112 -7.50 14.02 -18.12
C ALA A 112 -6.56 15.19 -18.45
N LYS A 113 -6.95 16.40 -18.03
CA LYS A 113 -5.99 17.46 -17.76
C LYS A 113 -5.17 17.05 -16.54
N ILE A 114 -3.86 17.17 -16.63
CA ILE A 114 -2.95 16.74 -15.56
C ILE A 114 -2.35 17.97 -14.88
N VAL A 115 -2.55 18.06 -13.57
CA VAL A 115 -1.85 18.99 -12.69
C VAL A 115 -0.79 18.20 -11.93
N HIS A 116 0.48 18.61 -12.00
CA HIS A 116 1.56 17.92 -11.30
C HIS A 116 2.30 18.88 -10.37
N ILE A 117 2.26 18.60 -9.07
CA ILE A 117 3.01 19.33 -8.06
C ILE A 117 4.06 18.41 -7.47
N ASP A 118 5.32 18.78 -7.64
CA ASP A 118 6.47 18.05 -7.10
C ASP A 118 7.53 19.03 -6.60
N ILE A 119 8.34 18.60 -5.65
CA ILE A 119 9.45 19.40 -5.13
C ILE A 119 10.67 19.30 -6.04
N ASP A 120 10.79 18.21 -6.81
CA ASP A 120 11.88 17.97 -7.73
C ASP A 120 11.50 18.37 -9.17
N PRO A 121 12.12 19.41 -9.75
CA PRO A 121 11.84 19.80 -11.12
C PRO A 121 12.19 18.71 -12.15
N ALA A 122 13.07 17.76 -11.82
CA ALA A 122 13.43 16.65 -12.71
C ALA A 122 12.30 15.62 -12.86
N GLU A 123 11.33 15.58 -11.93
CA GLU A 123 10.18 14.70 -12.03
C GLU A 123 9.05 15.31 -12.89
N LEU A 124 9.00 16.63 -13.00
CA LEU A 124 7.97 17.34 -13.76
C LEU A 124 8.16 17.09 -15.27
N GLY A 125 7.21 16.39 -15.89
CA GLY A 125 7.24 16.08 -17.32
C GLY A 125 8.17 14.93 -17.71
N LYS A 126 8.78 14.21 -16.74
CA LYS A 126 9.70 13.08 -17.02
C LYS A 126 9.02 11.95 -17.77
N ASN A 127 7.94 11.41 -17.19
CA ASN A 127 7.21 10.26 -17.75
C ASN A 127 5.89 10.67 -18.42
N LYS A 128 5.20 11.67 -17.87
CA LYS A 128 3.91 12.15 -18.37
C LYS A 128 3.91 13.67 -18.38
N GLN A 129 3.61 14.28 -19.53
CA GLN A 129 3.59 15.73 -19.67
C GLN A 129 2.36 16.34 -18.97
N PRO A 130 2.54 17.20 -17.95
CA PRO A 130 1.43 17.85 -17.27
C PRO A 130 0.90 19.03 -18.10
N HIS A 131 -0.38 19.33 -17.92
CA HIS A 131 -1.00 20.54 -18.48
C HIS A 131 -0.71 21.77 -17.62
N VAL A 132 -0.61 21.57 -16.30
CA VAL A 132 -0.16 22.57 -15.33
C VAL A 132 0.85 21.90 -14.41
N SER A 133 1.99 22.54 -14.15
CA SER A 133 2.97 22.04 -13.20
C SER A 133 3.41 23.13 -12.23
N ILE A 134 3.69 22.72 -10.99
CA ILE A 134 4.23 23.60 -9.96
C ILE A 134 5.40 22.87 -9.30
N CYS A 135 6.58 23.48 -9.36
CA CYS A 135 7.73 23.05 -8.57
C CYS A 135 7.65 23.71 -7.18
N ALA A 136 7.18 22.97 -6.18
CA ALA A 136 6.96 23.48 -4.82
C ALA A 136 6.92 22.35 -3.78
N ASP A 137 7.14 22.69 -2.52
CA ASP A 137 6.77 21.82 -1.41
C ASP A 137 5.24 21.64 -1.38
N MET A 138 4.79 20.40 -1.26
CA MET A 138 3.39 20.03 -1.23
C MET A 138 2.62 20.72 -0.10
N LYS A 139 3.24 20.90 1.07
CA LYS A 139 2.59 21.55 2.21
C LYS A 139 2.19 22.99 1.86
N PHE A 140 3.13 23.79 1.36
CA PHE A 140 2.85 25.18 0.98
C PHE A 140 1.90 25.30 -0.21
N ALA A 141 1.94 24.35 -1.15
CA ALA A 141 0.97 24.30 -2.24
C ALA A 141 -0.45 24.07 -1.73
N LEU A 142 -0.65 23.09 -0.84
CA LEU A 142 -1.96 22.80 -0.27
C LEU A 142 -2.46 23.93 0.64
N GLU A 143 -1.61 24.55 1.47
CA GLU A 143 -1.98 25.72 2.27
C GLU A 143 -2.52 26.86 1.40
N GLY A 144 -1.82 27.19 0.31
CA GLY A 144 -2.27 28.23 -0.62
C GLY A 144 -3.56 27.85 -1.37
N LEU A 145 -3.70 26.60 -1.82
CA LEU A 145 -4.93 26.11 -2.44
C LEU A 145 -6.12 26.20 -1.48
N ASN A 146 -5.93 25.78 -0.23
CA ASN A 146 -6.95 25.82 0.81
C ASN A 146 -7.40 27.26 1.08
N SER A 147 -6.46 28.20 1.22
CA SER A 147 -6.78 29.61 1.43
C SER A 147 -7.63 30.19 0.30
N ILE A 148 -7.34 29.86 -0.97
CA ILE A 148 -8.13 30.32 -2.11
C ILE A 148 -9.53 29.68 -2.11
N LEU A 149 -9.60 28.36 -1.86
CA LEU A 149 -10.87 27.62 -1.83
C LEU A 149 -11.80 28.11 -0.71
N GLU A 150 -11.25 28.47 0.45
CA GLU A 150 -12.01 29.07 1.56
C GLU A 150 -12.55 30.45 1.18
N GLY A 151 -11.69 31.31 0.61
CA GLY A 151 -12.08 32.65 0.17
C GLY A 151 -13.13 32.66 -0.94
N GLU A 152 -13.13 31.65 -1.81
CA GLU A 152 -14.06 31.54 -2.94
C GLU A 152 -15.19 30.53 -2.73
N ARG A 153 -15.36 29.96 -1.53
CA ARG A 153 -16.29 28.84 -1.27
C ARG A 153 -17.72 29.09 -1.75
N ALA A 154 -18.25 30.29 -1.49
CA ALA A 154 -19.62 30.66 -1.87
C ALA A 154 -19.81 30.80 -3.39
N LYS A 155 -18.73 31.09 -4.13
CA LYS A 155 -18.71 31.32 -5.57
C LYS A 155 -18.54 30.01 -6.35
N LEU A 156 -17.64 29.13 -5.91
CA LEU A 156 -17.28 27.92 -6.65
C LEU A 156 -18.35 26.82 -6.59
N LYS A 157 -19.04 26.66 -5.44
CA LYS A 157 -20.09 25.65 -5.22
C LYS A 157 -19.74 24.28 -5.83
N LEU A 158 -18.56 23.76 -5.51
CA LEU A 158 -18.06 22.49 -6.04
C LEU A 158 -19.01 21.35 -5.65
N ASP A 159 -19.46 20.58 -6.64
CA ASP A 159 -20.22 19.36 -6.40
C ASP A 159 -19.83 18.25 -7.38
N PHE A 160 -19.16 17.24 -6.85
CA PHE A 160 -18.78 16.02 -7.56
C PHE A 160 -19.63 14.81 -7.12
N SER A 161 -20.83 15.03 -6.57
CA SER A 161 -21.73 13.97 -6.05
C SER A 161 -22.04 12.88 -7.08
N ALA A 162 -22.35 13.26 -8.32
CA ALA A 162 -22.61 12.32 -9.41
C ALA A 162 -21.39 11.42 -9.70
N TRP A 163 -20.19 12.02 -9.69
CA TRP A 163 -18.95 11.28 -9.90
C TRP A 163 -18.64 10.34 -8.73
N ARG A 164 -18.77 10.83 -7.49
CA ARG A 164 -18.61 9.99 -6.29
C ARG A 164 -19.59 8.82 -6.26
N LYS A 165 -20.82 9.02 -6.73
CA LYS A 165 -21.82 7.95 -6.85
C LYS A 165 -21.37 6.87 -7.84
N GLU A 166 -20.90 7.27 -9.03
CA GLU A 166 -20.36 6.34 -10.04
C GLU A 166 -19.19 5.52 -9.46
N LEU A 167 -18.27 6.16 -8.73
CA LEU A 167 -17.16 5.45 -8.07
C LEU A 167 -17.59 4.52 -6.94
N LYS A 168 -18.63 4.90 -6.19
CA LYS A 168 -19.21 4.04 -5.15
C LYS A 168 -19.82 2.78 -5.76
N GLU A 169 -20.50 2.90 -6.91
CA GLU A 169 -20.99 1.76 -7.68
C GLU A 169 -19.84 0.85 -8.14
N GLN A 170 -18.74 1.42 -8.63
CA GLN A 170 -17.55 0.63 -8.98
C GLN A 170 -16.95 -0.09 -7.78
N ARG A 171 -16.88 0.56 -6.60
CA ARG A 171 -16.40 -0.05 -5.36
C ARG A 171 -17.28 -1.22 -4.91
N MET A 172 -18.60 -1.07 -5.01
CA MET A 172 -19.54 -2.14 -4.65
C MET A 172 -19.47 -3.34 -5.61
N ASN A 173 -19.29 -3.08 -6.90
CA ASN A 173 -19.23 -4.13 -7.91
C ASN A 173 -17.87 -4.85 -7.97
N ASN A 174 -16.79 -4.15 -7.58
CA ASN A 174 -15.43 -4.66 -7.66
C ASN A 174 -14.62 -4.39 -6.37
N PRO A 175 -15.08 -4.88 -5.20
CA PRO A 175 -14.34 -4.73 -3.95
C PRO A 175 -13.08 -5.59 -3.97
N LEU A 176 -12.12 -5.26 -3.10
CA LEU A 176 -11.07 -6.21 -2.74
C LEU A 176 -11.73 -7.45 -2.13
N SER A 177 -11.32 -8.63 -2.58
CA SER A 177 -11.87 -9.91 -2.13
C SER A 177 -10.79 -10.99 -2.08
N PHE A 178 -11.07 -12.06 -1.34
CA PHE A 178 -10.23 -13.24 -1.25
C PHE A 178 -11.11 -14.46 -0.96
N LYS A 179 -10.58 -15.66 -1.22
CA LYS A 179 -11.28 -16.93 -0.96
C LYS A 179 -10.77 -17.55 0.35
N THR A 180 -11.63 -18.32 1.02
CA THR A 180 -11.23 -19.18 2.15
C THR A 180 -11.40 -20.64 1.74
N PHE A 181 -10.40 -21.47 2.02
CA PHE A 181 -10.38 -22.88 1.66
C PHE A 181 -10.30 -23.77 2.90
N GLY A 182 -11.43 -24.36 3.29
CA GLY A 182 -11.51 -25.15 4.53
C GLY A 182 -11.00 -24.36 5.74
N ASP A 183 -10.13 -24.99 6.52
CA ASP A 183 -9.50 -24.37 7.70
C ASP A 183 -8.20 -23.63 7.40
N ALA A 184 -7.74 -23.59 6.14
CA ALA A 184 -6.51 -22.88 5.78
C ALA A 184 -6.66 -21.38 6.01
N ILE A 185 -5.59 -20.73 6.46
CA ILE A 185 -5.56 -19.30 6.75
C ILE A 185 -5.40 -18.52 5.43
N PRO A 186 -6.35 -17.67 5.05
CA PRO A 186 -6.11 -16.69 3.99
C PRO A 186 -5.16 -15.60 4.51
N PRO A 187 -4.03 -15.29 3.84
CA PRO A 187 -3.11 -14.25 4.29
C PRO A 187 -3.78 -12.88 4.41
N GLN A 188 -4.73 -12.58 3.52
CA GLN A 188 -5.55 -11.37 3.52
C GLN A 188 -6.38 -11.26 4.82
N TYR A 189 -6.95 -12.38 5.28
CA TYR A 189 -7.72 -12.44 6.51
C TYR A 189 -6.84 -12.23 7.76
N ALA A 190 -5.62 -12.78 7.77
CA ALA A 190 -4.67 -12.55 8.87
C ALA A 190 -4.37 -11.06 9.06
N ILE A 191 -4.19 -10.33 7.95
CA ILE A 191 -3.97 -8.88 7.97
C ILE A 191 -5.22 -8.11 8.42
N GLN A 192 -6.42 -8.53 7.99
CA GLN A 192 -7.66 -7.91 8.46
C GLN A 192 -7.87 -8.09 9.97
N VAL A 193 -7.54 -9.27 10.50
CA VAL A 193 -7.60 -9.53 11.95
C VAL A 193 -6.58 -8.66 12.69
N LEU A 194 -5.37 -8.51 12.15
CA LEU A 194 -4.38 -7.60 12.71
C LEU A 194 -4.87 -6.14 12.69
N ASP A 195 -5.46 -5.68 11.59
CA ASP A 195 -6.07 -4.33 11.46
C ASP A 195 -7.14 -4.11 12.54
N GLU A 196 -8.06 -5.08 12.70
CA GLU A 196 -9.11 -5.05 13.73
C GLU A 196 -8.52 -4.96 15.14
N LEU A 197 -7.61 -5.87 15.50
CA LEU A 197 -7.06 -5.95 16.86
C LEU A 197 -6.15 -4.79 17.23
N THR A 198 -5.55 -4.13 16.23
CA THR A 198 -4.71 -2.94 16.43
C THR A 198 -5.46 -1.63 16.18
N ASN A 199 -6.77 -1.68 15.88
CA ASN A 199 -7.60 -0.53 15.51
C ASN A 199 -7.01 0.31 14.35
N GLY A 200 -6.25 -0.31 13.44
CA GLY A 200 -5.57 0.39 12.34
C GLY A 200 -4.49 1.39 12.79
N ASP A 201 -4.02 1.31 14.04
CA ASP A 201 -3.09 2.28 14.65
C ASP A 201 -1.63 1.79 14.74
N ALA A 202 -1.34 0.56 14.31
CA ALA A 202 0.02 0.03 14.32
C ALA A 202 0.91 0.69 13.25
N ILE A 203 2.22 0.69 13.49
CA ILE A 203 3.24 0.93 12.47
C ILE A 203 3.56 -0.42 11.84
N ILE A 204 3.41 -0.51 10.53
CA ILE A 204 3.61 -1.72 9.75
C ILE A 204 4.87 -1.58 8.89
N SER A 205 5.84 -2.46 9.11
CA SER A 205 6.91 -2.71 8.16
C SER A 205 6.64 -3.98 7.36
N THR A 206 7.26 -4.11 6.19
CA THR A 206 7.17 -5.34 5.40
C THR A 206 8.46 -5.68 4.69
N GLY A 207 8.67 -6.96 4.40
CA GLY A 207 9.49 -7.39 3.26
C GLY A 207 8.86 -7.03 1.91
N VAL A 208 9.24 -7.77 0.87
CA VAL A 208 8.77 -7.52 -0.51
C VAL A 208 8.23 -8.79 -1.13
N GLY A 209 7.04 -8.71 -1.73
CA GLY A 209 6.36 -9.86 -2.32
C GLY A 209 4.84 -9.77 -2.23
N GLN A 210 4.17 -10.92 -2.19
CA GLN A 210 2.70 -10.96 -2.10
C GLN A 210 2.21 -10.42 -0.75
N HIS A 211 2.91 -10.76 0.35
CA HIS A 211 2.60 -10.30 1.70
C HIS A 211 2.64 -8.77 1.81
N GLN A 212 3.59 -8.12 1.13
CA GLN A 212 3.66 -6.66 1.02
C GLN A 212 2.39 -6.08 0.37
N MET A 213 1.92 -6.68 -0.72
CA MET A 213 0.73 -6.21 -1.42
C MET A 213 -0.53 -6.42 -0.59
N TRP A 214 -0.67 -7.58 0.07
CA TRP A 214 -1.81 -7.81 0.95
C TRP A 214 -1.78 -6.88 2.16
N ALA A 215 -0.61 -6.59 2.74
CA ALA A 215 -0.47 -5.63 3.84
C ALA A 215 -0.88 -4.21 3.40
N ALA A 216 -0.57 -3.83 2.16
CA ALA A 216 -1.01 -2.57 1.56
C ALA A 216 -2.52 -2.52 1.25
N GLN A 217 -3.12 -3.66 0.88
CA GLN A 217 -4.52 -3.76 0.45
C GLN A 217 -5.50 -3.91 1.61
N PHE A 218 -5.15 -4.65 2.65
CA PHE A 218 -6.10 -5.13 3.67
C PHE A 218 -5.93 -4.49 5.05
N TYR A 219 -4.89 -3.69 5.28
CA TYR A 219 -4.72 -2.88 6.49
C TYR A 219 -5.11 -1.41 6.22
N LYS A 220 -5.83 -0.77 7.14
CA LYS A 220 -6.35 0.59 6.93
C LYS A 220 -5.50 1.64 7.62
N TYR A 221 -4.49 2.13 6.90
CA TYR A 221 -3.62 3.22 7.37
C TYR A 221 -4.37 4.55 7.44
N ASN A 222 -4.52 5.10 8.64
CA ASN A 222 -5.28 6.34 8.87
C ASN A 222 -4.39 7.57 9.14
N LYS A 223 -3.08 7.34 9.31
CA LYS A 223 -2.06 8.36 9.57
C LYS A 223 -0.84 8.11 8.67
N PRO A 224 -0.13 9.17 8.23
CA PRO A 224 1.09 9.00 7.46
C PRO A 224 2.16 8.34 8.34
N ARG A 225 3.15 7.70 7.71
CA ARG A 225 4.30 7.06 8.37
C ARG A 225 3.95 5.82 9.23
N GLN A 226 2.71 5.35 9.19
CA GLN A 226 2.37 4.00 9.66
C GLN A 226 2.89 2.93 8.71
N TRP A 227 2.95 3.22 7.41
CA TRP A 227 3.37 2.27 6.37
C TRP A 227 4.85 2.45 6.03
N LEU A 228 5.66 1.43 6.31
CA LEU A 228 7.10 1.39 6.06
C LEU A 228 7.42 0.24 5.11
N THR A 229 7.71 0.55 3.85
CA THR A 229 7.98 -0.49 2.85
C THR A 229 9.02 -0.06 1.82
N SER A 230 9.74 -1.03 1.26
CA SER A 230 10.63 -0.81 0.12
C SER A 230 9.83 -0.86 -1.18
N GLY A 231 9.44 0.32 -1.68
CA GLY A 231 8.66 0.44 -2.92
C GLY A 231 9.53 0.49 -4.19
N GLY A 232 10.34 1.54 -4.35
CA GLY A 232 11.06 1.80 -5.61
C GLY A 232 12.13 0.74 -5.94
N LEU A 233 12.96 0.37 -4.96
CA LEU A 233 13.98 -0.68 -5.14
C LEU A 233 13.38 -2.09 -4.98
N GLY A 234 12.35 -2.23 -4.14
CA GLY A 234 11.77 -3.55 -3.87
C GLY A 234 12.74 -4.51 -3.18
N ALA A 235 13.50 -4.03 -2.19
CA ALA A 235 14.50 -4.84 -1.49
C ALA A 235 13.86 -5.78 -0.45
N MET A 236 13.99 -7.09 -0.66
CA MET A 236 13.69 -8.11 0.36
C MET A 236 14.62 -7.97 1.57
N GLY A 237 14.19 -8.46 2.74
CA GLY A 237 14.92 -8.29 4.00
C GLY A 237 14.79 -6.89 4.63
N PHE A 238 13.97 -6.00 4.07
CA PHE A 238 13.74 -4.65 4.61
C PHE A 238 12.90 -4.64 5.89
N GLY A 239 11.90 -5.52 6.00
CA GLY A 239 10.86 -5.48 7.03
C GLY A 239 11.40 -5.44 8.45
N LEU A 240 12.09 -6.51 8.85
CA LEU A 240 12.63 -6.66 10.20
C LEU A 240 13.54 -5.49 10.66
N PRO A 241 14.58 -5.07 9.91
CA PRO A 241 15.40 -3.94 10.32
C PRO A 241 14.65 -2.59 10.28
N ALA A 242 13.66 -2.42 9.39
CA ALA A 242 12.81 -1.22 9.41
C ALA A 242 11.93 -1.17 10.67
N ALA A 243 11.41 -2.31 11.12
CA ALA A 243 10.67 -2.43 12.37
C ALA A 243 11.52 -2.01 13.60
N ILE A 244 12.80 -2.40 13.62
CA ILE A 244 13.75 -1.99 14.66
C ILE A 244 13.86 -0.47 14.72
N GLY A 245 14.15 0.18 13.59
CA GLY A 245 14.25 1.64 13.53
C GLY A 245 12.95 2.34 13.94
N ALA A 246 11.80 1.78 13.54
CA ALA A 246 10.49 2.30 13.90
C ALA A 246 10.21 2.20 15.41
N ALA A 247 10.52 1.06 16.04
CA ALA A 247 10.34 0.85 17.47
C ALA A 247 11.23 1.78 18.31
N VAL A 248 12.48 2.01 17.86
CA VAL A 248 13.37 3.00 18.49
C VAL A 248 12.81 4.42 18.35
N ALA A 249 12.30 4.79 17.18
CA ALA A 249 11.75 6.12 16.94
C ALA A 249 10.40 6.36 17.64
N ARG A 250 9.62 5.30 17.88
CA ARG A 250 8.26 5.35 18.45
C ARG A 250 8.09 4.25 19.53
N PRO A 251 8.71 4.42 20.71
CA PRO A 251 8.73 3.37 21.75
C PRO A 251 7.35 2.92 22.24
N ASP A 252 6.37 3.83 22.22
CA ASP A 252 5.01 3.57 22.71
C ASP A 252 4.05 3.05 21.62
N ALA A 253 4.51 2.92 20.38
CA ALA A 253 3.68 2.45 19.28
C ALA A 253 3.73 0.91 19.17
N VAL A 254 2.62 0.31 18.75
CA VAL A 254 2.63 -1.08 18.28
C VAL A 254 3.35 -1.11 16.94
N VAL A 255 4.48 -1.82 16.87
CA VAL A 255 5.25 -2.01 15.64
C VAL A 255 5.16 -3.46 15.21
N VAL A 256 4.62 -3.70 14.01
CA VAL A 256 4.46 -5.03 13.44
C VAL A 256 5.19 -5.12 12.11
N ASP A 257 6.10 -6.08 12.01
CA ASP A 257 6.67 -6.53 10.76
C ASP A 257 5.77 -7.61 10.15
N ILE A 258 5.05 -7.27 9.08
CA ILE A 258 4.32 -8.25 8.29
C ILE A 258 5.28 -8.74 7.22
N ASP A 259 5.87 -9.91 7.42
CA ASP A 259 6.93 -10.42 6.55
C ASP A 259 6.55 -11.73 5.86
N GLY A 260 7.30 -12.08 4.81
CA GLY A 260 7.22 -13.36 4.11
C GLY A 260 8.49 -14.16 4.37
N ASP A 261 8.39 -15.49 4.36
CA ASP A 261 9.49 -16.39 4.77
C ASP A 261 10.80 -16.15 4.01
N GLY A 262 10.72 -15.88 2.70
CA GLY A 262 11.89 -15.53 1.89
C GLY A 262 12.49 -14.16 2.20
N SER A 263 11.68 -13.17 2.58
CA SER A 263 12.18 -11.84 2.97
C SER A 263 12.76 -11.85 4.37
N PHE A 264 12.07 -12.49 5.31
CA PHE A 264 12.45 -12.56 6.72
C PHE A 264 13.82 -13.21 6.91
N ILE A 265 14.05 -14.34 6.23
CA ILE A 265 15.30 -15.10 6.41
C ILE A 265 16.55 -14.31 5.95
N MET A 266 16.41 -13.36 5.03
CA MET A 266 17.56 -12.59 4.50
C MET A 266 18.25 -11.75 5.57
N ASN A 267 17.51 -11.26 6.56
CA ASN A 267 18.04 -10.44 7.66
C ASN A 267 17.65 -10.99 9.04
N VAL A 268 17.46 -12.30 9.15
CA VAL A 268 17.00 -12.95 10.39
C VAL A 268 17.97 -12.78 11.56
N GLN A 269 19.24 -12.46 11.31
CA GLN A 269 20.21 -12.14 12.35
C GLN A 269 19.78 -10.95 13.24
N GLU A 270 18.92 -10.07 12.73
CA GLU A 270 18.44 -8.90 13.47
C GLU A 270 17.46 -9.25 14.62
N LEU A 271 17.02 -10.50 14.73
CA LEU A 271 16.37 -10.99 15.94
C LEU A 271 17.28 -10.86 17.17
N ALA A 272 18.60 -10.99 16.99
CA ALA A 272 19.57 -10.73 18.05
C ALA A 272 19.53 -9.27 18.48
N THR A 273 19.51 -8.33 17.52
CA THR A 273 19.39 -6.89 17.76
C THR A 273 18.12 -6.57 18.54
N ILE A 274 16.97 -7.08 18.09
CA ILE A 274 15.67 -6.87 18.75
C ILE A 274 15.71 -7.32 20.21
N ARG A 275 16.29 -8.50 20.48
CA ARG A 275 16.39 -9.03 21.84
C ARG A 275 17.32 -8.20 22.71
N VAL A 276 18.53 -7.89 22.23
CA VAL A 276 19.55 -7.15 23.00
C VAL A 276 19.05 -5.76 23.36
N GLU A 277 18.41 -5.07 22.42
CA GLU A 277 17.85 -3.73 22.60
C GLU A 277 16.47 -3.75 23.29
N ASN A 278 15.92 -4.93 23.62
CA ASN A 278 14.62 -5.13 24.25
C ASN A 278 13.45 -4.41 23.53
N LEU A 279 13.46 -4.41 22.19
CA LEU A 279 12.46 -3.72 21.41
C LEU A 279 11.15 -4.53 21.32
N PRO A 280 9.97 -3.90 21.46
CA PRO A 280 8.68 -4.59 21.43
C PRO A 280 8.20 -4.90 20.00
N VAL A 281 9.09 -5.36 19.12
CA VAL A 281 8.77 -5.65 17.70
C VAL A 281 7.94 -6.92 17.60
N LYS A 282 6.77 -6.82 16.98
CA LYS A 282 5.90 -7.95 16.65
C LYS A 282 6.19 -8.39 15.23
N ILE A 283 6.26 -9.69 14.97
CA ILE A 283 6.57 -10.23 13.64
C ILE A 283 5.42 -11.17 13.26
N MET A 284 4.61 -10.77 12.30
CA MET A 284 3.57 -11.60 11.70
C MET A 284 4.11 -12.16 10.38
N LEU A 285 4.65 -13.37 10.43
CA LEU A 285 5.29 -14.02 9.29
C LEU A 285 4.25 -14.79 8.49
N LEU A 286 3.89 -14.31 7.30
CA LEU A 286 3.03 -14.99 6.35
C LEU A 286 3.86 -16.00 5.56
N ASN A 287 3.95 -17.22 6.11
CA ASN A 287 4.85 -18.26 5.64
C ASN A 287 4.15 -19.15 4.62
N ASN A 288 4.55 -19.02 3.36
CA ASN A 288 4.00 -19.77 2.23
C ASN A 288 5.01 -20.74 1.60
N GLN A 289 6.22 -20.83 2.16
CA GLN A 289 7.32 -21.70 1.69
C GLN A 289 7.83 -21.36 0.29
N HIS A 290 7.57 -20.16 -0.21
CA HIS A 290 7.86 -19.77 -1.58
C HIS A 290 8.27 -18.30 -1.72
N LEU A 291 8.98 -18.00 -2.81
CA LEU A 291 9.06 -16.66 -3.37
C LEU A 291 7.73 -16.31 -4.06
N GLY A 292 6.67 -16.13 -3.27
CA GLY A 292 5.29 -16.14 -3.74
C GLY A 292 4.98 -15.17 -4.89
N MET A 293 5.60 -13.98 -4.90
CA MET A 293 5.39 -13.05 -6.02
C MET A 293 5.96 -13.61 -7.32
N VAL A 294 7.13 -14.26 -7.28
CA VAL A 294 7.71 -14.91 -8.45
C VAL A 294 6.87 -16.11 -8.88
N VAL A 295 6.38 -16.92 -7.93
CA VAL A 295 5.45 -18.03 -8.20
C VAL A 295 4.21 -17.57 -8.95
N GLN A 296 3.58 -16.48 -8.52
CA GLN A 296 2.40 -15.94 -9.21
C GLN A 296 2.70 -15.56 -10.67
N TRP A 297 3.89 -15.03 -10.95
CA TRP A 297 4.31 -14.72 -12.32
C TRP A 297 4.61 -15.99 -13.12
N GLU A 298 5.21 -17.02 -12.50
CA GLU A 298 5.39 -18.34 -13.11
C GLU A 298 4.04 -18.96 -13.51
N ASP A 299 3.05 -18.86 -12.62
CA ASP A 299 1.70 -19.39 -12.87
C ASP A 299 1.02 -18.67 -14.04
N ARG A 300 1.06 -17.33 -14.06
CA ARG A 300 0.35 -16.54 -15.06
C ARG A 300 1.03 -16.51 -16.43
N PHE A 301 2.36 -16.55 -16.49
CA PHE A 301 3.11 -16.30 -17.73
C PHE A 301 4.02 -17.44 -18.17
N TYR A 302 4.29 -18.42 -17.29
CA TYR A 302 5.22 -19.53 -17.56
C TYR A 302 4.60 -20.90 -17.28
N LYS A 303 3.26 -21.01 -17.34
CA LYS A 303 2.52 -22.28 -17.21
C LYS A 303 2.85 -23.03 -15.91
N ALA A 304 3.06 -22.30 -14.81
CA ALA A 304 3.43 -22.86 -13.51
C ALA A 304 4.73 -23.67 -13.49
N ASN A 305 5.65 -23.42 -14.44
CA ASN A 305 6.98 -24.03 -14.42
C ASN A 305 7.85 -23.37 -13.33
N ARG A 306 8.01 -24.07 -12.19
CA ARG A 306 8.78 -23.60 -11.02
C ARG A 306 10.27 -23.51 -11.33
N ALA A 307 10.88 -22.36 -11.06
CA ALA A 307 12.28 -22.08 -11.30
C ALA A 307 12.93 -21.46 -10.05
N HIS A 308 13.30 -22.33 -9.10
CA HIS A 308 13.99 -21.94 -7.85
C HIS A 308 13.16 -21.04 -6.92
N THR A 309 11.83 -21.19 -6.97
CA THR A 309 10.88 -20.39 -6.19
C THR A 309 10.35 -21.09 -4.94
N TYR A 310 10.65 -22.37 -4.74
CA TYR A 310 10.36 -23.11 -3.51
C TYR A 310 11.49 -22.91 -2.49
N LEU A 311 11.12 -22.55 -1.26
CA LEU A 311 12.05 -22.25 -0.17
C LEU A 311 12.11 -23.35 0.91
N GLY A 312 11.20 -24.31 0.85
CA GLY A 312 11.20 -25.45 1.75
C GLY A 312 12.28 -26.49 1.41
N ASN A 313 12.21 -27.65 2.06
CA ASN A 313 13.17 -28.73 1.85
C ASN A 313 12.60 -29.76 0.85
N PRO A 314 13.20 -29.96 -0.33
CA PRO A 314 12.73 -30.96 -1.31
C PRO A 314 12.78 -32.41 -0.80
N SER A 315 13.60 -32.71 0.22
CA SER A 315 13.63 -34.05 0.82
C SER A 315 12.45 -34.33 1.77
N ASN A 316 11.69 -33.30 2.17
CA ASN A 316 10.50 -33.44 3.00
C ASN A 316 9.52 -32.27 2.75
N GLU A 317 8.84 -32.29 1.61
CA GLU A 317 7.99 -31.18 1.13
C GLU A 317 6.77 -30.87 2.01
N ALA A 318 6.37 -31.81 2.87
CA ALA A 318 5.23 -31.63 3.77
C ALA A 318 5.60 -30.84 5.04
N GLU A 319 6.90 -30.76 5.38
CA GLU A 319 7.35 -30.04 6.57
C GLU A 319 7.68 -28.58 6.26
N ILE A 320 7.22 -27.68 7.14
CA ILE A 320 7.59 -26.27 7.09
C ILE A 320 9.08 -26.12 7.40
N PHE A 321 9.81 -25.55 6.43
CA PHE A 321 11.25 -25.35 6.48
C PHE A 321 11.64 -23.91 6.06
N PRO A 322 12.66 -23.31 6.70
CA PRO A 322 13.24 -23.72 7.99
C PRO A 322 12.24 -23.52 9.14
N ASN A 323 12.57 -24.07 10.31
CA ASN A 323 11.76 -23.86 11.50
C ASN A 323 12.06 -22.48 12.11
N MET A 324 11.27 -21.47 11.73
CA MET A 324 11.40 -20.09 12.18
C MET A 324 11.25 -19.94 13.70
N LEU A 325 10.51 -20.84 14.36
CA LEU A 325 10.36 -20.82 15.82
C LEU A 325 11.68 -21.15 16.52
N LYS A 326 12.42 -22.16 16.03
CA LYS A 326 13.74 -22.53 16.57
C LYS A 326 14.77 -21.41 16.38
N ILE A 327 14.66 -20.67 15.28
CA ILE A 327 15.53 -19.50 15.03
C ILE A 327 15.23 -18.40 16.05
N ALA A 328 13.94 -18.09 16.26
CA ALA A 328 13.53 -17.12 17.28
C ALA A 328 13.93 -17.55 18.71
N GLU A 329 13.76 -18.82 19.05
CA GLU A 329 14.20 -19.41 20.32
C GLU A 329 15.72 -19.22 20.53
N GLY A 330 16.53 -19.44 19.49
CA GLY A 330 17.97 -19.22 19.53
C GLY A 330 18.39 -17.77 19.84
N CYS A 331 17.53 -16.79 19.51
CA CYS A 331 17.69 -15.39 19.87
C CYS A 331 16.93 -14.99 21.14
N GLY A 332 16.29 -15.93 21.84
CA GLY A 332 15.47 -15.67 23.02
C GLY A 332 14.19 -14.89 22.74
N VAL A 333 13.66 -14.90 21.52
CA VAL A 333 12.39 -14.25 21.16
C VAL A 333 11.23 -15.26 21.31
N PRO A 334 10.19 -14.96 22.12
CA PRO A 334 8.99 -15.80 22.19
C PRO A 334 8.34 -15.97 20.82
N ALA A 335 7.94 -17.20 20.50
CA ALA A 335 7.34 -17.50 19.20
C ALA A 335 6.22 -18.55 19.28
N ALA A 336 5.31 -18.50 18.32
CA ALA A 336 4.29 -19.52 18.10
C ALA A 336 3.99 -19.70 16.61
N ARG A 337 3.40 -20.83 16.24
CA ARG A 337 2.91 -21.11 14.90
C ARG A 337 1.42 -21.33 14.91
N VAL A 338 0.73 -20.84 13.88
CA VAL A 338 -0.71 -21.06 13.66
C VAL A 338 -0.96 -21.55 12.24
N THR A 339 -1.80 -22.57 12.11
CA THR A 339 -2.09 -23.25 10.83
C THR A 339 -3.57 -23.30 10.48
N ARG A 340 -4.46 -23.05 11.45
CA ARG A 340 -5.91 -23.08 11.27
C ARG A 340 -6.50 -21.69 11.45
N LYS A 341 -7.39 -21.32 10.54
CA LYS A 341 -8.12 -20.03 10.57
C LYS A 341 -8.85 -19.80 11.89
N GLY A 342 -9.40 -20.85 12.50
CA GLY A 342 -10.12 -20.75 13.78
C GLY A 342 -9.25 -20.31 14.96
N ASP A 343 -7.96 -20.63 14.95
CA ASP A 343 -7.02 -20.29 16.03
C ASP A 343 -6.31 -18.94 15.80
N LEU A 344 -6.51 -18.33 14.62
CA LEU A 344 -5.72 -17.18 14.16
C LEU A 344 -5.91 -15.92 15.01
N LYS A 345 -7.16 -15.60 15.37
CA LYS A 345 -7.46 -14.40 16.15
C LYS A 345 -6.80 -14.43 17.52
N ASP A 346 -6.90 -15.56 18.21
CA ASP A 346 -6.29 -15.77 19.52
C ASP A 346 -4.75 -15.75 19.44
N ALA A 347 -4.19 -16.30 18.36
CA ALA A 347 -2.74 -16.28 18.13
C ALA A 347 -2.20 -14.86 17.91
N ILE A 348 -2.89 -14.03 17.10
CA ILE A 348 -2.53 -12.62 16.89
C ILE A 348 -2.72 -11.82 18.18
N GLN A 349 -3.81 -12.02 18.91
CA GLN A 349 -4.05 -11.37 20.21
C GLN A 349 -2.91 -11.68 21.19
N LYS A 350 -2.51 -12.96 21.29
CA LYS A 350 -1.38 -13.38 22.13
C LYS A 350 -0.06 -12.70 21.72
N MET A 351 0.21 -12.58 20.43
CA MET A 351 1.41 -11.88 19.92
C MET A 351 1.42 -10.40 20.39
N LEU A 352 0.28 -9.73 20.30
CA LEU A 352 0.13 -8.33 20.71
C LEU A 352 0.26 -8.16 22.23
N ASP A 353 -0.41 -9.01 23.01
CA ASP A 353 -0.47 -8.92 24.48
C ASP A 353 0.83 -9.33 25.17
N THR A 354 1.63 -10.20 24.56
CA THR A 354 2.90 -10.64 25.15
C THR A 354 3.88 -9.46 25.20
N PRO A 355 4.38 -9.05 26.38
CA PRO A 355 5.33 -7.94 26.46
C PRO A 355 6.64 -8.23 25.70
N GLY A 356 7.23 -7.20 25.11
CA GLY A 356 8.48 -7.32 24.34
C GLY A 356 8.27 -7.93 22.95
N PRO A 357 9.33 -8.48 22.33
CA PRO A 357 9.26 -8.99 20.97
C PRO A 357 8.49 -10.31 20.88
N TYR A 358 7.87 -10.57 19.72
CA TYR A 358 7.15 -11.81 19.49
C TYR A 358 7.13 -12.20 18.00
N LEU A 359 7.37 -13.48 17.69
CA LEU A 359 7.22 -14.04 16.34
C LEU A 359 5.97 -14.92 16.25
N LEU A 360 5.05 -14.58 15.36
CA LEU A 360 3.94 -15.43 14.97
C LEU A 360 4.14 -15.95 13.54
N ASP A 361 4.41 -17.25 13.42
CA ASP A 361 4.55 -17.96 12.14
C ASP A 361 3.16 -18.42 11.66
N VAL A 362 2.61 -17.69 10.68
CA VAL A 362 1.27 -17.91 10.12
C VAL A 362 1.41 -18.72 8.83
N ILE A 363 1.00 -19.99 8.87
CA ILE A 363 1.11 -20.87 7.70
C ILE A 363 -0.06 -20.59 6.75
N VAL A 364 0.27 -20.22 5.51
CA VAL A 364 -0.70 -19.85 4.48
C VAL A 364 -0.50 -20.68 3.20
N PRO A 365 -1.57 -20.95 2.42
CA PRO A 365 -1.44 -21.72 1.20
C PRO A 365 -0.69 -20.92 0.12
N HIS A 366 0.27 -21.55 -0.55
CA HIS A 366 1.16 -20.87 -1.49
C HIS A 366 0.51 -20.52 -2.83
N GLN A 367 -0.62 -21.14 -3.17
CA GLN A 367 -1.31 -20.93 -4.45
C GLN A 367 -2.10 -19.61 -4.50
N GLU A 368 -2.17 -18.86 -3.40
CA GLU A 368 -2.84 -17.56 -3.36
C GLU A 368 -2.19 -16.57 -4.33
N HIS A 369 -3.01 -15.78 -5.03
CA HIS A 369 -2.54 -14.70 -5.89
C HIS A 369 -3.00 -13.34 -5.36
N VAL A 370 -2.14 -12.32 -5.51
CA VAL A 370 -2.49 -10.92 -5.31
C VAL A 370 -3.37 -10.47 -6.48
N LEU A 371 -4.55 -9.96 -6.15
CA LEU A 371 -5.52 -9.42 -7.09
C LEU A 371 -6.11 -8.10 -6.56
N PRO A 372 -6.55 -7.19 -7.45
CA PRO A 372 -6.43 -7.23 -8.90
C PRO A 372 -4.97 -7.14 -9.40
N MET A 373 -4.76 -7.39 -10.70
CA MET A 373 -3.44 -7.28 -11.33
C MET A 373 -3.55 -6.70 -12.74
N ILE A 374 -2.94 -5.54 -13.00
CA ILE A 374 -2.67 -5.06 -14.36
C ILE A 374 -1.28 -5.57 -14.77
N PRO A 375 -1.14 -6.42 -15.81
CA PRO A 375 0.16 -6.90 -16.27
C PRO A 375 1.12 -5.75 -16.62
N SER A 376 2.43 -5.98 -16.49
CA SER A 376 3.44 -4.97 -16.79
C SER A 376 3.30 -4.43 -18.22
N GLY A 377 3.29 -3.11 -18.38
CA GLY A 377 3.06 -2.45 -19.67
C GLY A 377 1.61 -2.52 -20.19
N GLY A 378 0.67 -3.07 -19.41
CA GLY A 378 -0.76 -3.09 -19.71
C GLY A 378 -1.47 -1.79 -19.32
N ALA A 379 -2.75 -1.71 -19.66
CA ALA A 379 -3.64 -0.62 -19.28
C ALA A 379 -4.81 -1.14 -18.42
N PHE A 380 -5.68 -0.24 -17.94
CA PHE A 380 -6.83 -0.61 -17.10
C PHE A 380 -7.74 -1.71 -17.73
N LYS A 381 -7.90 -1.69 -19.06
CA LYS A 381 -8.68 -2.71 -19.79
C LYS A 381 -8.12 -4.14 -19.67
N ASP A 382 -6.84 -4.27 -19.32
CA ASP A 382 -6.11 -5.55 -19.24
C ASP A 382 -6.10 -6.09 -17.78
N ILE A 383 -6.88 -5.48 -16.88
CA ILE A 383 -6.94 -5.85 -15.48
C ILE A 383 -7.43 -7.29 -15.30
N ILE A 384 -6.69 -8.05 -14.51
CA ILE A 384 -7.03 -9.39 -14.08
C ILE A 384 -7.68 -9.27 -12.70
N THR A 385 -8.90 -9.78 -12.55
CA THR A 385 -9.68 -9.73 -11.30
C THR A 385 -9.89 -11.09 -10.66
N GLU A 386 -9.56 -12.18 -11.36
CA GLU A 386 -9.82 -13.55 -10.91
C GLU A 386 -8.65 -14.49 -11.21
N GLY A 387 -8.71 -15.68 -10.61
CA GLY A 387 -7.76 -16.78 -10.80
C GLY A 387 -6.58 -16.76 -9.84
N ASP A 388 -6.20 -17.94 -9.41
CA ASP A 388 -5.08 -18.24 -8.50
C ASP A 388 -4.23 -19.41 -9.05
N GLY A 389 -3.26 -19.90 -8.30
CA GLY A 389 -2.39 -21.02 -8.72
C GLY A 389 -3.04 -22.41 -8.60
N ARG A 390 -4.34 -22.49 -8.30
CA ARG A 390 -5.06 -23.76 -8.08
C ARG A 390 -5.66 -24.28 -9.38
N THR A 391 -5.58 -25.59 -9.57
CA THR A 391 -6.23 -26.28 -10.71
C THR A 391 -7.64 -26.78 -10.39
N LYS A 392 -7.99 -26.87 -9.10
CA LYS A 392 -9.32 -27.24 -8.58
C LYS A 392 -9.60 -26.47 -7.29
N TYR A 393 -10.86 -26.06 -7.09
CA TYR A 393 -11.34 -25.35 -5.90
C TYR A 393 -12.01 -26.28 -4.91
#